data_AF-A0A518K7Q6-F1
#
_entry.id   AF-A0A518K7Q6-F1
#
_cell.length_a   1.000
_cell.length_b   1.000
_cell.length_c   1.000
_cell.angle_alpha   90.00
_cell.angle_beta   90.00
_cell.angle_gamma   90.00
#
_symmetry.space_group_name_H-M   'P 1'
#
loop_
_entity.id
_entity.type
_entity.pdbx_description
1 polymer ?
#
loop_
_entity_poly.entity_id
_entity_poly.type
_entity_poly.pdbx_seq_one_letter_code
_entity_poly.pdbx_strand_id
1 'polypeptide(L)'
;MESSIDFALLAPVPEEHLDAGPEVVAASGFVAYGSRKWELFRQIDDLRGDQTVPVLIYPSHDHEEGKLDYLIKWTGWYIGSVESDSGEHPDGMKHRPETTLKYEDDQAGYWAVYWHVNELAKLSDSEIRAISSLQSYKSGQYWKAGTPPRGPEIVARPA
;
A
#
# COMPACT_ATOMS: atom_id res chain seq x y z
N MET A 1 2.07 15.93 23.85
CA MET A 1 1.02 14.90 23.79
C MET A 1 1.38 14.05 22.59
N GLU A 2 1.79 12.80 22.77
CA GLU A 2 2.05 11.91 21.64
C GLU A 2 0.72 11.64 20.94
N SER A 3 0.51 12.25 19.77
CA SER A 3 -0.52 11.81 18.85
C SER A 3 -0.10 10.46 18.31
N SER A 4 -0.64 9.37 18.86
CA SER A 4 -0.52 8.08 18.19
C SER A 4 -1.42 8.11 16.97
N ILE A 5 -0.86 7.85 15.78
CA ILE A 5 -1.64 7.65 14.55
C ILE A 5 -2.69 6.55 14.80
N ASP A 6 -3.97 6.91 14.61
CA ASP A 6 -5.15 6.07 14.86
C ASP A 6 -5.74 5.47 13.58
N PHE A 7 -5.03 5.63 12.45
CA PHE A 7 -5.39 5.07 11.16
C PHE A 7 -4.26 4.25 10.55
N ALA A 8 -4.56 3.53 9.47
CA ALA A 8 -3.61 2.79 8.64
C ALA A 8 -3.96 2.96 7.16
N LEU A 9 -2.98 2.70 6.29
CA LEU A 9 -3.16 2.63 4.84
C LEU A 9 -3.44 1.19 4.42
N LEU A 10 -4.61 0.92 3.85
CA LEU A 10 -4.92 -0.37 3.21
C LEU A 10 -4.69 -0.23 1.70
N ALA A 11 -3.91 -1.12 1.08
CA ALA A 11 -3.65 -1.05 -0.35
C ALA A 11 -3.62 -2.43 -1.04
N PRO A 12 -4.18 -2.54 -2.27
CA PRO A 12 -3.92 -3.65 -3.16
C PRO A 12 -2.57 -3.46 -3.87
N VAL A 13 -1.74 -4.50 -3.90
CA VAL A 13 -0.49 -4.53 -4.70
C VAL A 13 -0.35 -5.91 -5.36
N PRO A 14 0.07 -6.02 -6.63
CA PRO A 14 0.38 -7.31 -7.25
C PRO A 14 1.42 -8.12 -6.46
N GLU A 15 1.22 -9.42 -6.33
CA GLU A 15 2.07 -10.30 -5.51
C GLU A 15 3.54 -10.26 -5.95
N GLU A 16 3.80 -10.24 -7.26
CA GLU A 16 5.16 -10.18 -7.78
C GLU A 16 5.94 -8.90 -7.41
N HIS A 17 5.24 -7.79 -7.16
CA HIS A 17 5.87 -6.56 -6.69
C HIS A 17 6.08 -6.56 -5.18
N LEU A 18 5.30 -7.37 -4.44
CA LEU A 18 5.47 -7.58 -3.02
C LEU A 18 6.63 -8.53 -2.74
N ASP A 19 6.74 -9.62 -3.48
CA ASP A 19 7.84 -10.58 -3.33
C ASP A 19 9.20 -9.96 -3.65
N ALA A 20 9.27 -9.06 -4.64
CA ALA A 20 10.49 -8.32 -4.99
C ALA A 20 10.76 -7.09 -4.08
N GLY A 21 9.76 -6.62 -3.33
CA GLY A 21 9.84 -5.39 -2.55
C GLY A 21 10.92 -5.42 -1.44
N PRO A 22 11.07 -6.49 -0.64
CA PRO A 22 12.07 -6.55 0.43
C PRO A 22 13.51 -6.33 -0.05
N GLU A 23 13.86 -6.80 -1.25
CA GLU A 23 15.18 -6.57 -1.84
C GLU A 23 15.41 -5.08 -2.15
N VAL A 24 14.40 -4.40 -2.68
CA VAL A 24 14.43 -2.95 -2.93
C VAL A 24 14.55 -2.16 -1.62
N VAL A 25 13.80 -2.55 -0.59
CA VAL A 25 13.89 -1.95 0.75
C VAL A 25 15.29 -2.13 1.34
N ALA A 26 15.87 -3.33 1.25
CA ALA A 26 17.22 -3.60 1.77
C ALA A 26 18.29 -2.78 1.04
N ALA A 27 18.14 -2.57 -0.28
CA ALA A 27 19.11 -1.84 -1.08
C ALA A 27 19.00 -0.31 -0.95
N SER A 28 17.79 0.22 -0.76
CA SER A 28 17.52 1.65 -0.94
C SER A 28 16.75 2.32 0.22
N GLY A 29 16.33 1.56 1.22
CA GLY A 29 15.63 2.01 2.42
C GLY A 29 14.10 1.91 2.35
N PHE A 30 13.51 1.93 1.15
CA PHE A 30 12.07 1.82 0.93
C PHE A 30 11.76 1.33 -0.48
N VAL A 31 10.54 0.86 -0.68
CA VAL A 31 9.98 0.52 -2.00
C VAL A 31 8.86 1.49 -2.35
N ALA A 32 8.78 1.86 -3.63
CA ALA A 32 7.82 2.79 -4.18
C ALA A 32 6.79 2.06 -5.04
N TYR A 33 5.52 2.30 -4.76
CA TYR A 33 4.39 1.75 -5.53
C TYR A 33 3.60 2.89 -6.18
N GLY A 34 3.13 2.66 -7.41
CA GLY A 34 2.35 3.65 -8.15
C GLY A 34 0.89 3.73 -7.67
N SER A 35 0.30 4.92 -7.74
CA SER A 35 -1.15 5.10 -7.59
C SER A 35 -1.67 6.28 -8.39
N ARG A 36 -2.98 6.24 -8.69
CA ARG A 36 -3.72 7.37 -9.26
C ARG A 36 -4.43 8.22 -8.21
N LYS A 37 -4.54 7.73 -6.97
CA LYS A 37 -5.25 8.40 -5.87
C LYS A 37 -4.38 9.48 -5.18
N TRP A 38 -3.81 10.41 -5.93
CA TRP A 38 -2.90 11.44 -5.38
C TRP A 38 -3.53 12.27 -4.25
N GLU A 39 -4.83 12.58 -4.34
CA GLU A 39 -5.58 13.30 -3.29
C GLU A 39 -5.60 12.53 -1.96
N LEU A 40 -5.69 11.20 -2.00
CA LEU A 40 -5.65 10.35 -0.81
C LEU A 40 -4.29 10.46 -0.11
N PHE A 41 -3.20 10.42 -0.87
CA PHE A 41 -1.85 10.47 -0.31
C PHE A 41 -1.54 11.85 0.26
N ARG A 42 -1.99 12.95 -0.38
CA ARG A 42 -1.94 14.28 0.22
C ARG A 42 -2.72 14.34 1.54
N GLN A 43 -3.93 13.76 1.58
CA GLN A 43 -4.70 13.69 2.82
C GLN A 43 -3.96 12.88 3.91
N ILE A 44 -3.32 11.76 3.57
CA ILE A 44 -2.54 10.96 4.53
C ILE A 44 -1.33 11.75 5.03
N ASP A 45 -0.62 12.44 4.14
CA ASP A 45 0.54 13.28 4.50
C ASP A 45 0.12 14.43 5.43
N ASP A 46 -1.01 15.10 5.16
CA ASP A 46 -1.58 16.13 6.04
C ASP A 46 -1.95 15.57 7.42
N LEU A 47 -2.58 14.39 7.47
CA LEU A 47 -3.02 13.76 8.72
C LEU A 47 -1.86 13.23 9.57
N ARG A 48 -0.82 12.67 8.94
CA ARG A 48 0.31 12.06 9.65
C ARG A 48 1.37 13.06 10.07
N GLY A 49 1.46 14.22 9.41
CA GLY A 49 2.60 15.13 9.54
C GLY A 49 3.92 14.39 9.21
N ASP A 50 4.84 14.37 10.17
CA ASP A 50 6.13 13.67 10.01
C ASP A 50 6.11 12.21 10.52
N GLN A 51 4.96 11.74 11.04
CA GLN A 51 4.85 10.40 11.58
C GLN A 51 4.72 9.35 10.46
N THR A 52 5.18 8.13 10.74
CA THR A 52 4.94 6.98 9.88
C THR A 52 3.53 6.42 10.08
N VAL A 53 2.95 5.84 9.03
CA VAL A 53 1.61 5.26 9.06
C VAL A 53 1.70 3.75 8.80
N PRO A 54 1.08 2.88 9.61
CA PRO A 54 1.04 1.45 9.31
C PRO A 54 0.42 1.19 7.94
N VAL A 55 1.02 0.30 7.16
CA VAL A 55 0.48 -0.14 5.87
C VAL A 55 0.03 -1.58 5.98
N LEU A 56 -1.16 -1.87 5.48
CA LEU A 56 -1.73 -3.20 5.36
C LEU A 56 -1.91 -3.49 3.87
N ILE A 57 -1.26 -4.54 3.37
CA ILE A 57 -1.29 -4.84 1.94
C ILE A 57 -1.88 -6.23 1.71
N TYR A 58 -2.79 -6.31 0.74
CA TYR A 58 -3.34 -7.55 0.22
C TYR A 58 -2.94 -7.72 -1.26
N PRO A 59 -2.58 -8.95 -1.68
CA PRO A 59 -2.30 -9.21 -3.09
C PRO A 59 -3.52 -8.97 -3.98
N SER A 60 -3.37 -8.16 -5.03
CA SER A 60 -4.50 -7.75 -5.88
C SER A 60 -4.97 -8.82 -6.89
N HIS A 61 -4.12 -9.82 -7.19
CA HIS A 61 -4.39 -10.85 -8.20
C HIS A 61 -4.55 -12.27 -7.61
N ASP A 62 -4.65 -12.40 -6.29
CA ASP A 62 -4.84 -13.70 -5.62
C ASP A 62 -6.32 -14.13 -5.62
N HIS A 63 -6.93 -14.11 -6.80
CA HIS A 63 -8.28 -14.60 -7.03
C HIS A 63 -8.24 -16.09 -7.34
N GLU A 64 -8.09 -16.91 -6.30
CA GLU A 64 -8.54 -18.30 -6.39
C GLU A 64 -10.07 -18.32 -6.49
N GLU A 65 -10.60 -18.98 -7.52
CA GLU A 65 -12.05 -19.16 -7.69
C GLU A 65 -12.67 -19.77 -6.41
N GLY A 66 -13.59 -19.03 -5.78
CA GLY A 66 -14.31 -19.48 -4.58
C GLY A 66 -13.84 -18.89 -3.25
N LYS A 67 -12.73 -18.15 -3.20
CA LYS A 67 -12.36 -17.38 -1.99
C LYS A 67 -13.07 -16.03 -1.95
N LEU A 68 -13.95 -15.85 -0.96
CA LEU A 68 -14.65 -14.59 -0.71
C LEU A 68 -13.83 -13.61 0.14
N ASP A 69 -12.79 -14.08 0.84
CA ASP A 69 -12.01 -13.25 1.76
C ASP A 69 -10.69 -12.82 1.12
N TYR A 70 -10.54 -11.52 0.96
CA TYR A 70 -9.26 -10.90 0.65
C TYR A 70 -8.46 -10.80 1.93
N LEU A 71 -7.27 -11.41 1.92
CA LEU A 71 -6.40 -11.51 3.07
C LEU A 71 -5.28 -10.48 2.99
N ILE A 72 -5.09 -9.76 4.08
CA ILE A 72 -3.92 -8.92 4.31
C ILE A 72 -2.77 -9.87 4.64
N LYS A 73 -1.74 -9.86 3.81
CA LYS A 73 -0.60 -10.78 3.91
C LYS A 73 0.73 -10.05 4.09
N TRP A 74 0.73 -8.72 3.98
CA TRP A 74 1.92 -7.90 3.99
C TRP A 74 1.69 -6.65 4.83
N THR A 75 2.76 -6.16 5.44
CA THR A 75 2.79 -4.95 6.25
C THR A 75 4.04 -4.13 5.98
N GLY A 76 4.05 -2.88 6.43
CA GLY A 76 5.21 -1.99 6.42
C GLY A 76 4.83 -0.64 6.99
N TRP A 77 5.68 0.37 6.80
CA TRP A 77 5.32 1.75 7.14
C TRP A 77 5.37 2.68 5.95
N TYR A 78 4.28 3.42 5.79
CA TYR A 78 4.19 4.51 4.85
C TYR A 78 4.96 5.70 5.44
N ILE A 79 5.93 6.18 4.67
CA ILE A 79 6.84 7.25 5.08
C ILE A 79 6.64 8.54 4.28
N GLY A 80 5.75 8.51 3.28
CA GLY A 80 5.46 9.65 2.42
C GLY A 80 5.20 9.25 0.98
N SER A 81 4.92 10.26 0.16
CA SER A 81 4.68 10.10 -1.25
C SER A 81 5.33 11.21 -2.06
N VAL A 82 5.56 10.94 -3.34
CA VAL A 82 6.07 11.92 -4.31
C VAL A 82 5.18 11.93 -5.54
N GLU A 83 4.93 13.11 -6.08
CA GLU A 83 4.27 13.24 -7.36
C GLU A 83 5.15 12.65 -8.46
N SER A 84 4.52 12.00 -9.43
CA SER A 84 5.24 11.48 -10.58
C SER A 84 5.69 12.62 -11.51
N ASP A 85 6.83 12.46 -12.17
CA ASP A 85 7.20 13.28 -13.33
C ASP A 85 6.81 12.53 -14.60
N SER A 86 5.84 13.06 -15.35
CA SER A 86 5.30 12.42 -16.57
C SER A 86 4.85 10.97 -16.35
N GLY A 87 4.36 10.66 -15.14
CA GLY A 87 3.92 9.35 -14.66
C GLY A 87 5.02 8.33 -14.36
N GLU A 88 6.27 8.77 -14.28
CA GLU A 88 7.39 8.03 -13.72
C GLU A 88 7.76 8.53 -12.31
N HIS A 89 8.45 7.70 -11.53
CA HIS A 89 8.99 8.14 -10.25
C HIS A 89 10.16 9.11 -10.51
N PRO A 90 10.31 10.23 -9.77
CA PRO A 90 11.37 11.21 -10.02
C PRO A 90 12.80 10.64 -9.98
N ASP A 91 13.05 9.66 -9.10
CA ASP A 91 14.32 8.90 -9.05
C ASP A 91 14.39 7.68 -9.99
N GLY A 92 13.50 7.61 -10.98
CA GLY A 92 13.39 6.49 -11.92
C GLY A 92 13.11 5.16 -11.22
N MET A 93 13.85 4.12 -11.60
CA MET A 93 13.65 2.75 -11.10
C MET A 93 14.34 2.44 -9.77
N LYS A 94 15.10 3.39 -9.20
CA LYS A 94 15.94 3.17 -8.01
C LYS A 94 15.18 2.57 -6.82
N HIS A 95 13.93 2.98 -6.64
CA HIS A 95 13.06 2.57 -5.53
C HIS A 95 11.89 1.70 -5.98
N ARG A 96 11.87 1.26 -7.24
CA ARG A 96 10.75 0.48 -7.81
C ARG A 96 11.19 -0.97 -8.02
N PRO A 97 10.32 -1.96 -7.77
CA PRO A 97 10.63 -3.34 -8.13
C PRO A 97 10.86 -3.47 -9.64
N GLU A 98 11.91 -4.18 -10.06
CA GLU A 98 12.20 -4.41 -11.49
C GLU A 98 11.04 -5.13 -12.21
N THR A 99 10.21 -5.86 -11.46
CA THR A 99 9.01 -6.52 -12.00
C THR A 99 8.02 -5.53 -12.61
N THR A 100 8.02 -4.25 -12.24
CA THR A 100 7.17 -3.24 -12.88
C THR A 100 7.61 -2.90 -14.31
N LEU A 101 8.84 -3.25 -14.71
CA LEU A 101 9.35 -3.02 -16.07
C LEU A 101 8.66 -3.91 -17.12
N LYS A 102 8.00 -4.99 -16.68
CA LYS A 102 7.30 -5.92 -17.57
C LYS A 102 6.02 -5.33 -18.15
N TYR A 103 5.46 -4.31 -17.50
CA TYR A 103 4.19 -3.72 -17.86
C TYR A 103 4.44 -2.32 -18.43
N GLU A 104 4.12 -2.14 -19.73
CA GLU A 104 4.26 -0.83 -20.39
C GLU A 104 3.39 0.24 -19.72
N ASP A 105 2.20 -0.15 -19.24
CA ASP A 105 1.30 0.74 -18.49
C ASP A 105 1.95 1.25 -17.19
N ASP A 106 2.83 0.48 -16.54
CA ASP A 106 3.52 0.91 -15.31
C ASP A 106 4.65 1.92 -15.55
N GLN A 107 5.00 2.16 -16.82
CA GLN A 107 6.08 3.07 -17.24
C GLN A 107 5.55 4.24 -18.09
N ALA A 108 4.43 4.09 -18.79
CA ALA A 108 3.96 5.04 -19.80
C ALA A 108 3.00 6.11 -19.27
N GLY A 109 3.31 6.76 -18.15
CA GLY A 109 2.55 7.93 -17.72
C GLY A 109 1.28 7.64 -16.90
N TYR A 110 1.11 6.41 -16.41
CA TYR A 110 -0.14 5.95 -15.81
C TYR A 110 -0.37 6.40 -14.37
N TRP A 111 0.72 6.65 -13.63
CA TRP A 111 0.71 6.96 -12.21
C TRP A 111 0.70 8.46 -11.96
N ALA A 112 -0.01 8.90 -10.92
CA ALA A 112 -0.04 10.31 -10.50
C ALA A 112 0.87 10.56 -9.29
N VAL A 113 1.09 9.52 -8.49
CA VAL A 113 1.88 9.56 -7.26
C VAL A 113 2.57 8.21 -7.07
N TYR A 114 3.74 8.25 -6.44
CA TYR A 114 4.41 7.08 -5.90
C TYR A 114 4.46 7.17 -4.39
N TRP A 115 3.97 6.15 -3.73
CA TRP A 115 3.92 6.06 -2.28
C TRP A 115 5.00 5.11 -1.76
N HIS A 116 5.66 5.51 -0.67
CA HIS A 116 6.86 4.86 -0.18
C HIS A 116 6.57 4.02 1.06
N VAL A 117 7.02 2.77 1.03
CA VAL A 117 6.88 1.80 2.11
C VAL A 117 8.27 1.36 2.56
N ASN A 118 8.61 1.59 3.83
CA ASN A 118 9.77 0.97 4.45
C ASN A 118 9.37 -0.30 5.23
N GLU A 119 10.38 -1.06 5.66
CA GLU A 119 10.20 -2.29 6.46
C GLU A 119 9.12 -3.23 5.91
N LEU A 120 9.01 -3.32 4.58
CA LEU A 120 8.04 -4.19 3.95
C LEU A 120 8.32 -5.65 4.34
N ALA A 121 7.32 -6.29 4.94
CA ALA A 121 7.43 -7.65 5.43
C ALA A 121 6.15 -8.45 5.18
N LYS A 122 6.33 -9.75 4.93
CA LYS A 122 5.23 -10.71 4.89
C LYS A 122 4.79 -11.02 6.32
N LEU A 123 3.48 -11.02 6.54
CA LEU A 123 2.90 -11.39 7.83
C LEU A 123 3.06 -12.88 8.07
N SER A 124 3.24 -13.27 9.34
CA SER A 124 3.14 -14.67 9.74
C SER A 124 1.69 -15.17 9.62
N ASP A 125 1.49 -16.48 9.55
CA ASP A 125 0.16 -17.10 9.46
C ASP A 125 -0.78 -16.66 10.58
N SER A 126 -0.25 -16.38 11.79
CA SER A 126 -1.03 -15.87 12.93
C SER A 126 -1.44 -14.40 12.82
N GLU A 127 -0.78 -13.62 11.97
CA GLU A 127 -1.03 -12.18 11.82
C GLU A 127 -1.88 -11.86 10.59
N ILE A 128 -1.92 -12.78 9.61
CA ILE A 128 -2.79 -12.71 8.44
C ILE A 128 -4.23 -12.55 8.90
N ARG A 129 -4.92 -11.58 8.28
CA ARG A 129 -6.30 -11.26 8.62
C ARG A 129 -7.09 -10.85 7.40
N ALA A 130 -8.40 -11.09 7.43
CA ALA A 130 -9.28 -10.67 6.35
C ALA A 130 -9.49 -9.15 6.36
N ILE A 131 -9.65 -8.54 5.19
CA ILE A 131 -10.01 -7.11 5.09
C ILE A 131 -11.33 -6.82 5.82
N SER A 132 -12.25 -7.77 5.87
CA SER A 132 -13.52 -7.66 6.60
C SER A 132 -13.36 -7.47 8.11
N SER A 133 -12.18 -7.72 8.68
CA SER A 133 -11.85 -7.41 10.07
C SER A 133 -11.52 -5.92 10.31
N LEU A 134 -11.32 -5.14 9.24
CA LEU A 134 -10.99 -3.72 9.32
C LEU A 134 -12.23 -2.85 9.32
N GLN A 135 -12.13 -1.69 9.96
CA GLN A 135 -13.13 -0.62 9.89
C GLN A 135 -12.66 0.49 8.95
N SER A 136 -13.59 1.09 8.21
CA SER A 136 -13.33 2.35 7.51
C SER A 136 -13.04 3.46 8.52
N TYR A 137 -11.99 4.25 8.28
CA TYR A 137 -11.67 5.40 9.14
C TYR A 137 -12.80 6.46 9.12
N LYS A 138 -13.48 6.63 7.99
CA LYS A 138 -14.52 7.65 7.82
C LYS A 138 -15.86 7.27 8.45
N SER A 139 -16.32 6.03 8.26
CA SER A 139 -17.66 5.61 8.70
C SER A 139 -17.67 4.79 9.99
N GLY A 140 -16.51 4.27 10.42
CA GLY A 140 -16.42 3.30 11.51
C GLY A 140 -17.06 1.93 11.19
N GLN A 141 -17.60 1.74 9.99
CA GLN A 141 -18.21 0.48 9.58
C GLN A 141 -17.15 -0.51 9.09
N TYR A 142 -17.37 -1.79 9.37
CA TYR A 142 -16.52 -2.87 8.87
C TYR A 142 -16.63 -3.02 7.34
N TRP A 143 -15.52 -3.41 6.72
CA TRP A 143 -15.51 -3.76 5.30
C TRP A 143 -16.30 -5.05 5.04
N LYS A 144 -16.95 -5.11 3.88
CA LYS A 144 -17.70 -6.31 3.47
C LYS A 144 -16.75 -7.35 2.89
N ALA A 145 -16.94 -8.62 3.26
CA ALA A 145 -16.30 -9.74 2.59
C ALA A 145 -16.55 -9.68 1.07
N GLY A 146 -15.56 -10.06 0.28
CA GLY A 146 -15.61 -10.07 -1.18
C GLY A 146 -15.59 -8.69 -1.86
N THR A 147 -15.65 -7.59 -1.10
CA THR A 147 -15.74 -6.23 -1.65
C THR A 147 -14.62 -5.32 -1.11
N PRO A 148 -13.35 -5.61 -1.43
CA PRO A 148 -12.24 -4.77 -1.01
C PRO A 148 -12.24 -3.45 -1.79
N PRO A 149 -11.50 -2.44 -1.32
CA PRO A 149 -11.28 -1.25 -2.13
C PRO A 149 -10.56 -1.61 -3.44
N ARG A 150 -10.78 -0.84 -4.51
CA ARG A 150 -10.10 -1.05 -5.81
C ARG A 150 -8.75 -0.34 -5.91
N GLY A 151 -8.25 0.20 -4.79
CA GLY A 151 -7.02 0.97 -4.70
C GLY A 151 -6.74 1.33 -3.24
N PRO A 152 -5.67 2.10 -2.96
CA PRO A 152 -5.32 2.51 -1.60
C PRO A 152 -6.47 3.21 -0.89
N GLU A 153 -6.59 3.03 0.43
CA GLU A 153 -7.69 3.57 1.24
C GLU A 153 -7.26 3.76 2.70
N ILE A 154 -7.82 4.76 3.39
CA ILE A 154 -7.57 4.97 4.82
C ILE A 154 -8.54 4.10 5.65
N VAL A 155 -7.99 3.30 6.55
CA VAL A 155 -8.75 2.45 7.46
C VAL A 155 -8.44 2.82 8.91
N ALA A 156 -9.34 2.50 9.83
CA ALA A 156 -9.04 2.61 11.25
C ALA A 156 -7.86 1.69 11.59
N ARG A 157 -6.98 2.14 12.48
CA ARG A 157 -5.85 1.33 12.92
C ARG A 157 -6.39 0.07 13.59
N PRO A 158 -5.95 -1.13 13.18
CA PRO A 158 -6.33 -2.35 13.87
C PRO A 158 -5.90 -2.28 15.33
N ALA A 159 -6.79 -2.70 16.23
CA ALA A 159 -6.51 -2.84 17.66
C ALA A 159 -5.44 -3.93 17.92
#